data_AF-E6Z2M8-F1
#
_entry.id   AF-E6Z2M8-F1
#
_cell.length_a   1.000
_cell.length_b   1.000
_cell.length_c   1.000
_cell.angle_alpha   90.00
_cell.angle_beta   90.00
_cell.angle_gamma   90.00
#
_symmetry.space_group_name_H-M   'P 1'
#
loop_
_entity.id
_entity.type
_entity.pdbx_description
1 polymer ?
#
loop_
_entity_poly.entity_id
_entity_poly.type
_entity_poly.pdbx_seq_one_letter_code
_entity_poly.pdbx_strand_id
1 'polypeptide(L)'
;TAYDRLDDATKQECDGLICEHSQIYSRSLLGFSDFTDEDLIRFKPVQQRLVRTHPSTGRKSLYLASHAGAIVGWPIPEARAFLRDLNEHATQRALVYAHVWKQWDL
;
A
#
# COMPACT_ATOMS: atom_id res chain seq x y z
N THR A 1 0.99 -11.76 -9.94
CA THR A 1 1.16 -10.50 -9.18
C THR A 1 2.17 -10.73 -8.07
N ALA A 2 2.60 -9.69 -7.37
CA ALA A 2 3.32 -9.86 -6.10
C ALA A 2 2.54 -10.76 -5.13
N TYR A 3 1.20 -10.63 -5.09
CA TYR A 3 0.31 -11.48 -4.30
C TYR A 3 0.45 -12.97 -4.65
N ASP A 4 0.48 -13.33 -5.94
CA ASP A 4 0.60 -14.74 -6.36
C ASP A 4 1.90 -15.39 -5.86
N ARG A 5 2.97 -14.60 -5.67
CA ARG A 5 4.29 -15.05 -5.20
C ARG A 5 4.46 -15.09 -3.68
N LEU A 6 3.46 -14.68 -2.91
CA LEU A 6 3.47 -14.86 -1.45
C LEU A 6 3.29 -16.35 -1.11
N ASP A 7 3.85 -16.78 0.03
CA ASP A 7 3.48 -18.05 0.64
C ASP A 7 2.02 -18.04 1.14
N ASP A 8 1.49 -19.23 1.39
CA ASP A 8 0.07 -19.41 1.73
C ASP A 8 -0.29 -18.82 3.10
N ALA A 9 0.64 -18.85 4.06
CA ALA A 9 0.44 -18.26 5.38
C ALA A 9 0.27 -16.74 5.26
N THR A 10 1.11 -16.08 4.48
CA THR A 10 1.04 -14.63 4.26
C THR A 10 -0.19 -14.25 3.45
N LYS A 11 -0.59 -15.08 2.47
CA LYS A 11 -1.86 -14.87 1.74
C LYS A 11 -3.07 -14.93 2.66
N GLN A 12 -3.06 -15.86 3.62
CA GLN A 12 -4.12 -15.99 4.62
C GLN A 12 -4.13 -14.82 5.58
N GLU A 13 -2.96 -14.39 6.07
CA GLU A 13 -2.83 -13.21 6.94
C GLU A 13 -3.35 -11.95 6.25
N CYS A 14 -3.06 -11.77 4.96
CA CYS A 14 -3.54 -10.63 4.18
C CYS A 14 -5.06 -10.63 3.95
N ASP A 15 -5.74 -11.77 4.09
CA ASP A 15 -7.13 -11.89 3.69
C ASP A 15 -8.04 -11.10 4.64
N GLY A 16 -8.92 -10.28 4.06
CA GLY A 16 -9.82 -9.43 4.84
C GLY A 16 -9.19 -8.20 5.49
N LEU A 17 -7.86 -8.02 5.47
CA LEU A 17 -7.23 -6.84 6.07
C LEU A 17 -7.65 -5.53 5.38
N ILE A 18 -7.88 -4.51 6.21
CA ILE A 18 -8.26 -3.15 5.79
C ILE A 18 -7.15 -2.20 6.22
N CYS A 19 -6.57 -1.48 5.27
CA CYS A 19 -5.57 -0.45 5.49
C CYS A 19 -6.19 0.93 5.52
N GLU A 20 -5.62 1.84 6.31
CA GLU A 20 -5.94 3.26 6.28
C GLU A 20 -4.93 4.02 5.43
N HIS A 21 -5.43 4.70 4.40
CA HIS A 21 -4.63 5.44 3.43
C HIS A 21 -4.82 6.95 3.64
N SER A 22 -3.72 7.69 3.81
CA SER A 22 -3.74 9.16 3.88
C SER A 22 -2.49 9.77 3.26
N GLN A 23 -2.66 10.93 2.62
CA GLN A 23 -1.53 11.75 2.19
C GLN A 23 -0.70 12.29 3.36
N ILE A 24 -1.34 12.54 4.52
CA ILE A 24 -0.67 12.96 5.76
C ILE A 24 0.41 11.94 6.12
N TYR A 25 0.08 10.65 6.11
CA TYR A 25 1.03 9.58 6.41
C TYR A 25 2.22 9.62 5.44
N SER A 26 1.98 9.55 4.13
CA SER A 26 3.07 9.54 3.15
C SER A 26 3.96 10.79 3.20
N ARG A 27 3.39 11.96 3.50
CA ARG A 27 4.14 13.23 3.60
C ARG A 27 4.94 13.28 4.89
N SER A 28 4.41 12.77 6.00
CA SER A 28 5.15 12.69 7.25
C SER A 28 6.41 11.81 7.16
N LEU A 29 6.39 10.76 6.32
CA LEU A 29 7.59 9.95 6.04
C LEU A 29 8.71 10.75 5.36
N LEU A 30 8.37 11.83 4.66
CA LEU A 30 9.32 12.75 4.03
C LEU A 30 9.72 13.92 4.95
N GLY A 31 9.26 13.92 6.21
CA GLY A 31 9.57 14.94 7.20
C GLY A 31 8.60 16.14 7.22
N PHE A 32 7.51 16.12 6.44
CA PHE A 32 6.49 17.17 6.52
C PHE A 32 5.60 16.97 7.74
N SER A 33 5.56 17.95 8.64
CA SER A 33 4.74 17.94 9.85
C SER A 33 3.69 19.05 9.91
N ASP A 34 3.87 20.11 9.12
CA ASP A 34 3.10 21.35 9.25
C ASP A 34 1.80 21.27 8.42
N PHE A 35 0.84 20.50 8.91
CA PHE A 35 -0.49 20.37 8.31
C PHE A 35 -1.47 21.33 8.96
N THR A 36 -2.23 22.05 8.15
CA THR A 36 -3.32 22.90 8.63
C THR A 36 -4.53 22.05 9.05
N ASP A 37 -5.45 22.61 9.83
CA ASP A 37 -6.70 21.93 10.17
C ASP A 37 -7.51 21.56 8.91
N GLU A 38 -7.47 22.41 7.87
CA GLU A 38 -8.09 22.11 6.58
C GLU A 38 -7.45 20.90 5.90
N ASP A 39 -6.11 20.77 5.95
CA ASP A 39 -5.40 19.59 5.43
C ASP A 39 -5.81 18.32 6.17
N LEU A 40 -5.93 18.37 7.50
CA LEU A 40 -6.30 17.22 8.31
C LEU A 40 -7.72 16.73 7.98
N ILE A 41 -8.65 17.66 7.72
CA ILE A 41 -10.02 17.33 7.29
C ILE A 41 -10.00 16.75 5.88
N ARG A 42 -9.32 17.42 4.94
CA ARG A 42 -9.29 17.04 3.53
C ARG A 42 -8.60 15.70 3.29
N PHE A 43 -7.54 15.42 4.04
CA PHE A 43 -6.73 14.20 3.91
C PHE A 43 -7.01 13.20 5.03
N LYS A 44 -8.22 13.27 5.62
CA LYS A 44 -8.70 12.27 6.57
C LYS A 44 -8.47 10.86 5.99
N PRO A 45 -7.89 9.92 6.76
CA PRO A 45 -7.61 8.59 6.27
C PRO A 45 -8.86 7.89 5.74
N VAL A 46 -8.70 7.17 4.63
CA VAL A 46 -9.75 6.35 4.02
C VAL A 46 -9.38 4.87 4.09
N GLN A 47 -10.38 4.03 4.27
CA GLN A 47 -10.19 2.59 4.38
C GLN A 47 -10.17 1.91 3.01
N GLN A 48 -9.22 1.02 2.79
CA GLN A 48 -9.06 0.23 1.57
C GLN A 48 -8.69 -1.20 1.91
N ARG A 49 -9.18 -2.18 1.14
CA ARG A 49 -8.77 -3.58 1.31
C ARG A 49 -7.31 -3.76 0.88
N LEU A 50 -6.52 -4.47 1.68
CA LEU A 50 -5.14 -4.82 1.35
C LEU A 50 -5.06 -5.73 0.12
N VAL A 51 -6.01 -6.65 -0.03
CA VAL A 51 -6.12 -7.52 -1.20
C VAL A 51 -7.31 -7.09 -2.06
N ARG A 52 -7.05 -6.81 -3.34
CA ARG A 52 -8.08 -6.45 -4.33
C ARG A 52 -8.18 -7.49 -5.42
N THR A 53 -9.41 -7.74 -5.86
CA THR A 53 -9.73 -8.58 -7.01
C THR A 53 -10.00 -7.68 -8.22
N HIS A 54 -9.27 -7.90 -9.31
CA HIS A 54 -9.49 -7.16 -10.55
C HIS A 54 -10.83 -7.58 -11.19
N PRO A 55 -11.74 -6.65 -11.52
CA PRO A 55 -13.10 -7.00 -11.91
C PRO A 55 -13.18 -7.79 -13.23
N SER A 56 -12.31 -7.51 -14.20
CA SER A 56 -12.34 -8.21 -15.49
C SER A 56 -11.53 -9.50 -15.56
N THR A 57 -10.51 -9.67 -14.73
CA THR A 57 -9.59 -10.83 -14.80
C THR A 57 -9.72 -11.76 -13.61
N GLY A 58 -10.44 -11.36 -12.56
CA GLY A 58 -10.55 -12.11 -11.31
C GLY A 58 -9.24 -12.21 -10.51
N ARG A 59 -8.13 -11.65 -11.01
CA ARG A 59 -6.82 -11.78 -10.36
C ARG A 59 -6.75 -10.97 -9.08
N LYS A 60 -6.17 -11.57 -8.05
CA LYS A 60 -5.85 -10.90 -6.79
C LYS A 60 -4.53 -10.13 -6.87
N SER A 61 -4.48 -9.01 -6.17
CA SER A 61 -3.30 -8.14 -6.07
C SER A 61 -3.23 -7.47 -4.69
N LEU A 62 -2.03 -7.17 -4.23
CA LEU A 62 -1.83 -6.34 -3.05
C LEU A 62 -2.05 -4.87 -3.43
N TYR A 63 -2.85 -4.14 -2.67
CA TYR A 63 -3.09 -2.72 -2.85
C TYR A 63 -2.14 -1.88 -1.98
N LEU A 64 -0.86 -1.96 -2.32
CA LEU A 64 0.20 -1.25 -1.61
C LEU A 64 0.36 0.18 -2.16
N ALA A 65 0.60 1.11 -1.26
CA ALA A 65 0.94 2.49 -1.57
C ALA A 65 1.69 3.11 -0.39
N SER A 66 2.49 4.14 -0.64
CA SER A 66 3.14 4.93 0.43
C SER A 66 2.15 5.61 1.38
N HIS A 67 0.87 5.70 0.98
CA HIS A 67 -0.21 6.26 1.79
C HIS A 67 -0.74 5.30 2.86
N ALA A 68 -0.53 3.99 2.72
CA ALA A 68 -1.01 2.99 3.65
C ALA A 68 -0.16 3.00 4.93
N GLY A 69 -0.69 3.56 6.02
CA GLY A 69 0.08 3.79 7.26
C GLY A 69 -0.38 3.04 8.49
N ALA A 70 -1.53 2.37 8.41
CA ALA A 70 -2.13 1.58 9.47
C ALA A 70 -2.99 0.45 8.88
N ILE A 71 -3.27 -0.57 9.69
CA ILE A 71 -4.21 -1.65 9.42
C ILE A 71 -5.26 -1.61 10.53
N VAL A 72 -6.54 -1.62 10.16
CA VAL A 72 -7.65 -1.54 11.11
C VAL A 72 -7.58 -2.71 12.09
N GLY A 73 -7.60 -2.40 13.39
CA GLY A 73 -7.54 -3.39 14.47
C GLY A 73 -6.14 -3.88 14.84
N TRP A 74 -5.09 -3.44 14.13
CA TRP A 74 -3.72 -3.77 14.44
C TRP A 74 -3.03 -2.64 15.20
N PRO A 75 -2.09 -2.94 16.11
CA PRO A 75 -1.23 -1.90 16.65
C PRO A 75 -0.29 -1.36 15.55
N ILE A 76 0.00 -0.06 15.64
CA ILE A 76 0.65 0.71 14.55
C ILE A 76 2.04 0.18 14.19
N PRO A 77 2.94 -0.16 15.14
CA PRO A 77 4.26 -0.70 14.80
C PRO A 77 4.18 -1.99 13.97
N GLU A 78 3.29 -2.91 14.36
CA GLU A 78 3.07 -4.20 13.73
C GLU A 78 2.49 -4.03 12.34
N ALA A 79 1.47 -3.17 12.20
CA ALA A 79 0.87 -2.85 10.90
C ALA A 79 1.92 -2.28 9.93
N ARG A 80 2.76 -1.34 10.40
CA ARG A 80 3.79 -0.71 9.55
C ARG A 80 4.91 -1.68 9.20
N ALA A 81 5.32 -2.55 10.14
CA ALA A 81 6.30 -3.59 9.85
C ALA A 81 5.78 -4.54 8.76
N PHE A 82 4.54 -5.02 8.91
CA PHE A 82 3.93 -5.90 7.93
C PHE A 82 3.79 -5.25 6.54
N LEU A 83 3.29 -4.01 6.48
CA LEU A 83 3.20 -3.26 5.22
C LEU A 83 4.58 -3.03 4.58
N ARG A 84 5.62 -2.77 5.38
CA ARG A 84 6.98 -2.61 4.87
C ARG A 84 7.48 -3.91 4.24
N ASP A 85 7.31 -5.04 4.92
CA ASP A 85 7.77 -6.34 4.42
C ASP A 85 7.03 -6.73 3.12
N LEU A 86 5.72 -6.44 3.03
CA LEU A 86 4.96 -6.60 1.78
C LEU A 86 5.44 -5.67 0.66
N ASN A 87 5.79 -4.42 0.97
CA ASN A 87 6.36 -3.49 -0.02
C ASN A 87 7.72 -3.96 -0.52
N GLU A 88 8.59 -4.44 0.37
CA GLU A 88 9.89 -5.01 0.00
C GLU A 88 9.72 -6.22 -0.93
N HIS A 89 8.82 -7.16 -0.59
CA HIS A 89 8.47 -8.29 -1.45
C HIS A 89 7.94 -7.84 -2.82
N ALA A 90 6.97 -6.92 -2.85
CA ALA A 90 6.31 -6.51 -4.07
C ALA A 90 7.21 -5.71 -5.03
N THR A 91 8.32 -5.16 -4.53
CA THR A 91 9.28 -4.35 -5.30
C THR A 91 10.59 -5.09 -5.62
N GLN A 92 10.66 -6.40 -5.34
CA GLN A 92 11.77 -7.24 -5.79
C GLN A 92 11.97 -7.16 -7.31
N ARG A 93 13.22 -7.28 -7.76
CA ARG A 93 13.61 -7.07 -9.18
C ARG A 93 12.77 -7.90 -10.19
N ALA A 94 12.38 -9.12 -9.82
CA ALA A 94 11.59 -10.02 -10.66
C ALA A 94 10.12 -9.56 -10.86
N LEU A 95 9.66 -8.57 -10.08
CA LEU A 95 8.32 -8.01 -10.12
C LEU A 95 8.28 -6.57 -10.66
N VAL A 96 9.46 -6.01 -10.98
CA VAL A 96 9.60 -4.61 -11.41
C VAL A 96 10.00 -4.52 -12.87
N TYR A 97 9.16 -3.85 -13.65
CA TYR A 97 9.53 -3.30 -14.94
C TYR A 97 10.08 -1.89 -14.76
N ALA A 98 11.25 -1.61 -15.34
CA ALA A 98 11.86 -0.30 -15.34
C ALA A 98 11.71 0.32 -16.74
N HIS A 99 10.85 1.32 -16.85
CA HIS A 99 10.61 2.01 -18.11
C HIS A 99 11.75 2.99 -18.42
N VAL A 100 12.21 2.98 -19.67
CA VAL A 100 13.18 3.96 -20.19
C VAL A 100 12.41 4.90 -21.11
N TRP A 101 12.11 6.08 -20.59
CA TRP A 101 11.33 7.10 -21.27
C TRP A 101 11.92 7.50 -22.61
N LYS A 102 11.05 7.67 -23.60
CA LYS A 102 11.35 8.30 -24.88
C LYS A 102 10.46 9.52 -25.05
N GLN A 103 10.92 10.41 -25.91
CA GLN A 103 10.12 11.55 -26.32
C GLN A 103 8.76 11.05 -26.83
N TRP A 104 7.68 11.63 -26.28
CA TRP A 104 6.29 11.32 -26.64
C TRP A 104 5.71 9.99 -26.13
N ASP A 105 6.38 9.26 -25.23
CA ASP A 105 5.71 8.18 -24.47
C ASP A 105 4.57 8.75 -23.58
N LEU A 106 3.55 7.94 -23.29
CA LEU A 106 2.35 8.30 -22.49
C LEU A 106 2.09 7.32 -21.35
#